data_AF-A0A6I9R1C1-F1
#
_entry.id   AF-A0A6I9R1C1-F1
#
_cell.length_a   1.000
_cell.length_b   1.000
_cell.length_c   1.000
_cell.angle_alpha   90.00
_cell.angle_beta   90.00
_cell.angle_gamma   90.00
#
_symmetry.space_group_name_H-M   'P 1'
#
loop_
_entity.id
_entity.type
_entity.pdbx_description
1 polymer ?
#
loop_
_entity_poly.entity_id
_entity_poly.type
_entity_poly.pdbx_seq_one_letter_code
_entity_poly.pdbx_strand_id
1 'polypeptide(L)'
;MAMLSLTSPKPTNPFLQTHHHHLLQHHRHRHHQKMKSPRPISATKIPSSPPPPSPLGELYQPFRPPPSPLPQKYRSLGPAERIDILRNRLGRWHEYAPLITALAHDGFTPPSIEEVTGISSVEQNRLIVAAQVRDSLLSSSFDPDLIAFFDAGGGADLLYELRFLNAAQRAAAAHRVVEQRFDPKAAQELARAVKDFPRRRGDDGWTCFSAAHPGDCLAYTHFRLSREALSAGDRIAALERAMETAETEGAKKRIEEEMEKAAGGGREGIERGEEVGRVTVPVVRLMYGEVAEATSVVLLPVCRAGEGVAAAPGVADRGRREVAEEAGFYLVSEGEKGELGVVRGDKLVEKGVKEALGTVVLVVRPPKEEEDDQLADEDWE
;
A
#
# COMPACT_ATOMS: atom_id res chain seq x y z
N MET A 1 -11.80 -58.34 13.62
CA MET A 1 -12.02 -57.54 12.40
C MET A 1 -13.12 -56.53 12.69
N ALA A 2 -12.76 -55.27 12.92
CA ALA A 2 -13.68 -54.16 13.06
C ALA A 2 -12.96 -52.90 12.54
N MET A 3 -13.41 -52.41 11.39
CA MET A 3 -12.98 -51.14 10.79
C MET A 3 -14.09 -50.13 11.08
N LEU A 4 -13.78 -49.08 11.84
CA LEU A 4 -14.67 -47.94 12.07
C LEU A 4 -14.15 -46.78 11.20
N SER A 5 -14.92 -46.44 10.17
CA SER A 5 -14.75 -45.25 9.34
C SER A 5 -15.61 -44.12 9.92
N LEU A 6 -14.98 -42.99 10.23
CA LEU A 6 -15.63 -41.74 10.67
C LEU A 6 -15.74 -40.80 9.46
N THR A 7 -16.97 -40.64 8.95
CA THR A 7 -17.32 -39.63 7.95
C THR A 7 -17.80 -38.35 8.64
N SER A 8 -17.11 -37.24 8.40
CA SER A 8 -17.54 -35.89 8.82
C SER A 8 -18.60 -35.33 7.86
N PRO A 9 -19.63 -34.60 8.35
CA PRO A 9 -20.63 -33.95 7.51
C PRO A 9 -20.10 -32.65 6.86
N LYS A 10 -20.55 -32.38 5.64
CA LYS A 10 -20.29 -31.16 4.85
C LYS A 10 -21.19 -30.00 5.33
N PRO A 11 -20.69 -28.75 5.39
CA PRO A 11 -21.54 -27.58 5.58
C PRO A 11 -22.20 -27.15 4.26
N THR A 12 -23.50 -26.91 4.35
CA THR A 12 -24.43 -26.47 3.30
C THR A 12 -24.30 -24.96 3.08
N ASN A 13 -24.00 -24.52 1.85
CA ASN A 13 -24.05 -23.12 1.44
C ASN A 13 -25.43 -22.80 0.82
N PRO A 14 -26.17 -21.79 1.32
CA PRO A 14 -27.40 -21.33 0.70
C PRO A 14 -27.14 -20.07 -0.13
N PHE A 15 -26.80 -20.21 -1.41
CA PHE A 15 -26.91 -19.11 -2.37
C PHE A 15 -27.08 -19.68 -3.78
N LEU A 16 -28.31 -20.08 -4.09
CA LEU A 16 -28.76 -20.24 -5.47
C LEU A 16 -29.32 -18.88 -5.91
N GLN A 17 -28.55 -18.15 -6.71
CA GLN A 17 -29.11 -17.11 -7.57
C GLN A 17 -28.93 -17.55 -9.02
N THR A 18 -30.07 -17.89 -9.61
CA THR A 18 -30.27 -18.10 -11.05
C THR A 18 -29.96 -16.81 -11.80
N HIS A 19 -28.94 -16.82 -12.65
CA HIS A 19 -28.71 -15.73 -13.60
C HIS A 19 -29.60 -15.91 -14.82
N HIS A 20 -30.58 -15.02 -14.99
CA HIS A 20 -31.22 -14.80 -16.30
C HIS A 20 -30.29 -13.92 -17.15
N HIS A 21 -29.86 -14.46 -18.29
CA HIS A 21 -29.14 -13.72 -19.31
C HIS A 21 -30.09 -12.76 -20.03
N HIS A 22 -29.96 -11.45 -19.78
CA HIS A 22 -30.46 -10.43 -20.69
C HIS A 22 -29.37 -10.09 -21.70
N LEU A 23 -29.58 -10.53 -22.94
CA LEU A 23 -28.85 -10.09 -24.12
C LEU A 23 -29.11 -8.59 -24.36
N LEU A 24 -28.10 -7.76 -24.13
CA LEU A 24 -28.06 -6.39 -24.64
C LEU A 24 -27.21 -6.37 -25.90
N GLN A 25 -27.88 -6.33 -27.05
CA GLN A 25 -27.28 -6.07 -28.34
C GLN A 25 -26.70 -4.65 -28.36
N HIS A 26 -25.37 -4.55 -28.40
CA HIS A 26 -24.70 -3.28 -28.62
C HIS A 26 -24.64 -2.96 -30.12
N HIS A 27 -25.50 -2.05 -30.56
CA HIS A 27 -25.31 -1.34 -31.82
C HIS A 27 -24.02 -0.49 -31.74
N ARG A 28 -23.01 -0.87 -32.52
CA ARG A 28 -21.78 -0.09 -32.74
C ARG A 28 -22.10 1.14 -33.60
N HIS A 29 -22.34 2.28 -32.98
CA HIS A 29 -22.19 3.58 -33.66
C HIS A 29 -20.71 3.98 -33.69
N ARG A 30 -20.15 3.95 -34.90
CA ARG A 30 -18.77 4.31 -35.22
C ARG A 30 -18.65 5.84 -35.22
N HIS A 31 -18.36 6.45 -34.07
CA HIS A 31 -17.93 7.85 -34.03
C HIS A 31 -16.43 7.95 -34.33
N HIS A 32 -16.09 8.39 -35.54
CA HIS A 32 -14.75 8.85 -35.85
C HIS A 32 -14.47 10.17 -35.13
N GLN A 33 -13.90 10.11 -33.93
CA GLN A 33 -13.19 11.25 -33.34
C GLN A 33 -11.73 11.20 -33.80
N LYS A 34 -11.32 12.22 -34.56
CA LYS A 34 -9.90 12.50 -34.85
C LYS A 34 -9.20 12.81 -33.53
N MET A 35 -8.52 11.82 -32.97
CA MET A 35 -7.58 12.00 -31.86
C MET A 35 -6.48 12.97 -32.29
N LYS A 36 -6.41 14.14 -31.65
CA LYS A 36 -5.24 15.01 -31.73
C LYS A 36 -4.08 14.29 -31.06
N SER A 37 -2.92 14.30 -31.72
CA SER A 37 -1.70 13.68 -31.20
C SER A 37 -1.35 14.20 -29.80
N PRO A 38 -0.99 13.32 -28.85
CA PRO A 38 -0.49 13.76 -27.56
C PRO A 38 0.87 14.44 -27.75
N ARG A 39 0.99 15.66 -27.19
CA ARG A 39 2.27 16.37 -27.10
C ARG A 39 3.24 15.56 -26.22
N PRO A 40 4.55 15.54 -26.54
CA PRO A 40 5.52 14.84 -25.71
C PRO A 40 5.60 15.49 -24.32
N ILE A 41 5.49 14.65 -23.30
CA ILE A 41 5.71 15.02 -21.91
C ILE A 41 7.21 15.31 -21.76
N SER A 42 7.57 16.60 -21.64
CA SER A 42 8.92 17.00 -21.26
C SER A 42 9.18 16.57 -19.82
N ALA A 43 9.93 15.48 -19.64
CA ALA A 43 10.45 15.08 -18.35
C ALA A 43 11.52 16.10 -17.90
N THR A 44 11.17 16.94 -16.93
CA THR A 44 12.14 17.75 -16.20
C THR A 44 13.15 16.82 -15.53
N LYS A 45 14.39 16.82 -16.02
CA LYS A 45 15.51 16.10 -15.42
C LYS A 45 15.78 16.66 -14.02
N ILE A 46 15.37 15.93 -12.99
CA ILE A 46 15.89 16.13 -11.63
C ILE A 46 17.32 15.56 -11.64
N PRO A 47 18.36 16.33 -11.29
CA PRO A 47 19.70 15.80 -11.17
C PRO A 47 19.76 14.82 -9.98
N SER A 48 19.76 13.52 -10.28
CA SER A 48 20.06 12.49 -9.29
C SER A 48 21.55 12.50 -9.04
N SER A 49 21.99 13.06 -7.91
CA SER A 49 23.30 12.71 -7.36
C SER A 49 23.28 11.20 -7.04
N PRO A 50 24.31 10.43 -7.43
CA PRO A 50 24.41 9.05 -6.98
C PRO A 50 24.54 9.05 -5.44
N PRO A 51 23.87 8.12 -4.73
CA PRO A 51 24.10 7.96 -3.31
C PRO A 51 25.58 7.64 -3.05
N PRO A 52 26.15 8.08 -1.91
CA PRO A 52 27.52 7.77 -1.56
C PRO A 52 27.73 6.25 -1.55
N PRO A 53 28.89 5.74 -1.99
CA PRO A 53 29.15 4.31 -2.00
C PRO A 53 29.09 3.77 -0.57
N SER A 54 28.23 2.77 -0.35
CA SER A 54 28.18 2.02 0.89
C SER A 54 29.57 1.43 1.19
N PRO A 55 30.08 1.51 2.43
CA PRO A 55 31.30 0.80 2.79
C PRO A 55 31.13 -0.71 2.54
N LEU A 56 32.15 -1.34 1.95
CA LEU A 56 32.22 -2.76 1.64
C LEU A 56 31.85 -3.61 2.87
N GLY A 57 30.66 -4.22 2.87
CA GLY A 57 30.20 -5.13 3.93
C GLY A 57 28.73 -4.96 4.33
N GLU A 58 28.09 -3.84 4.01
CA GLU A 58 26.67 -3.66 4.31
C GLU A 58 25.78 -4.24 3.21
N LEU A 59 25.12 -5.38 3.52
CA LEU A 59 23.99 -5.90 2.75
C LEU A 59 22.94 -4.81 2.57
N TYR A 60 22.50 -4.59 1.33
CA TYR A 60 21.47 -3.63 0.98
C TYR A 60 20.18 -3.91 1.76
N GLN A 61 19.85 -3.04 2.70
CA GLN A 61 18.54 -3.02 3.33
C GLN A 61 17.70 -1.89 2.71
N PRO A 62 16.61 -2.21 2.00
CA PRO A 62 15.73 -1.21 1.44
C PRO A 62 14.99 -0.52 2.59
N PHE A 63 15.38 0.74 2.85
CA PHE A 63 14.79 1.69 3.81
C PHE A 63 15.26 1.57 5.27
N ARG A 64 16.07 2.55 5.69
CA ARG A 64 16.30 2.87 7.11
C ARG A 64 15.44 4.10 7.46
N PRO A 65 14.52 4.03 8.42
CA PRO A 65 13.80 5.22 8.87
C PRO A 65 14.80 6.26 9.39
N PRO A 66 14.55 7.57 9.22
CA PRO A 66 15.45 8.61 9.73
C PRO A 66 15.61 8.45 11.25
N PRO A 67 16.83 8.58 11.78
CA PRO A 67 17.09 8.34 13.20
C PRO A 67 16.34 9.36 14.05
N SER A 68 15.52 8.88 14.99
CA SER A 68 15.05 9.72 16.08
C SER A 68 16.24 10.01 17.01
N PRO A 69 16.42 11.26 17.48
CA PRO A 69 17.55 11.59 18.32
C PRO A 69 17.49 10.79 19.62
N LEU A 70 18.51 9.96 19.87
CA LEU A 70 18.61 9.22 21.12
C LEU A 70 18.65 10.21 22.31
N PRO A 71 17.90 9.93 23.41
CA PRO A 71 18.06 10.65 24.67
C PRO A 71 19.52 10.65 25.11
N GLN A 72 20.01 11.76 25.66
CA GLN A 72 21.42 11.92 26.03
C GLN A 72 21.92 10.80 26.96
N LYS A 73 21.05 10.31 27.86
CA LYS A 73 21.32 9.19 28.78
C LYS A 73 21.63 7.86 28.10
N TYR A 74 21.24 7.67 26.84
CA TYR A 74 21.42 6.40 26.12
C TYR A 74 22.47 6.44 25.00
N ARG A 75 23.05 7.61 24.71
CA ARG A 75 24.00 7.77 23.59
C ARG A 75 25.31 7.01 23.79
N SER A 76 25.79 6.94 25.03
CA SER A 76 27.05 6.26 25.37
C SER A 76 26.91 4.77 25.59
N LEU A 77 25.69 4.23 25.58
CA LEU A 77 25.43 2.83 25.91
C LEU A 77 25.79 1.90 24.75
N GLY A 78 26.40 0.75 25.09
CA GLY A 78 26.69 -0.32 24.14
C GLY A 78 25.45 -1.14 23.75
N PRO A 79 25.53 -1.99 22.71
CA PRO A 79 24.38 -2.79 22.26
C PRO A 79 23.76 -3.68 23.36
N ALA A 80 24.59 -4.31 24.19
CA ALA A 80 24.12 -5.17 25.29
C ALA A 80 23.30 -4.40 26.34
N GLU A 81 23.76 -3.21 26.73
CA GLU A 81 23.06 -2.36 27.69
C GLU A 81 21.73 -1.84 27.12
N ARG A 82 21.70 -1.48 25.83
CA ARG A 82 20.45 -1.09 25.13
C ARG A 82 19.43 -2.22 25.12
N ILE A 83 19.89 -3.45 24.87
CA ILE A 83 19.06 -4.65 24.92
C ILE A 83 18.50 -4.87 26.33
N ASP A 84 19.32 -4.71 27.37
CA ASP A 84 18.86 -4.88 28.76
C ASP A 84 17.82 -3.83 29.16
N ILE A 85 17.95 -2.59 28.69
CA ILE A 85 16.93 -1.55 28.87
C ILE A 85 15.61 -1.94 28.20
N LEU A 86 15.65 -2.44 26.96
CA LEU A 86 14.46 -2.85 26.22
C LEU A 86 13.80 -4.07 26.87
N ARG A 87 14.59 -5.10 27.22
CA ARG A 87 14.11 -6.33 27.86
C ARG A 87 13.38 -6.04 29.16
N ASN A 88 13.92 -5.15 29.99
CA ASN A 88 13.35 -4.79 31.28
C ASN A 88 12.38 -3.59 31.22
N ARG A 89 12.16 -3.02 30.02
CA ARG A 89 11.33 -1.83 29.78
C ARG A 89 11.67 -0.66 30.72
N LEU A 90 12.96 -0.39 30.89
CA LEU A 90 13.45 0.63 31.83
C LEU A 90 13.23 2.04 31.27
N GLY A 91 12.27 2.75 31.87
CA GLY A 91 11.90 4.13 31.50
C GLY A 91 10.57 4.21 30.78
N ARG A 92 10.25 5.39 30.23
CA ARG A 92 9.01 5.58 29.46
C ARG A 92 9.14 4.98 28.07
N TRP A 93 8.03 4.58 27.49
CA TRP A 93 8.00 3.93 26.18
C TRP A 93 8.66 4.77 25.08
N HIS A 94 8.44 6.09 25.10
CA HIS A 94 9.02 7.02 24.13
C HIS A 94 10.51 7.27 24.36
N GLU A 95 11.07 6.94 25.53
CA GLU A 95 12.49 7.09 25.82
C GLU A 95 13.30 5.89 25.31
N TYR A 96 12.78 4.67 25.49
CA TYR A 96 13.46 3.47 25.02
C TYR A 96 13.13 3.12 23.55
N ALA A 97 12.02 3.62 22.97
CA ALA A 97 11.67 3.37 21.58
C ALA A 97 12.79 3.73 20.56
N PRO A 98 13.50 4.87 20.69
CA PRO A 98 14.64 5.19 19.83
C PRO A 98 15.79 4.16 19.88
N LEU A 99 15.91 3.38 20.96
CA LEU A 99 16.93 2.33 21.07
C LEU A 99 16.71 1.21 20.06
N ILE A 100 15.45 0.94 19.69
CA ILE A 100 15.12 -0.08 18.68
C ILE A 100 15.70 0.32 17.33
N THR A 101 15.55 1.60 16.93
CA THR A 101 16.15 2.13 15.70
C THR A 101 17.68 2.11 15.78
N ALA A 102 18.27 2.43 16.94
CA ALA A 102 19.72 2.36 17.12
C ALA A 102 20.27 0.93 16.99
N LEU A 103 19.61 -0.07 17.59
CA LEU A 103 19.97 -1.48 17.42
C LEU A 103 19.82 -1.95 15.97
N ALA A 104 18.80 -1.47 15.24
CA ALA A 104 18.67 -1.75 13.81
C ALA A 104 19.84 -1.18 13.00
N HIS A 105 20.38 -0.02 13.38
CA HIS A 105 21.60 0.52 12.79
C HIS A 105 22.84 -0.31 13.14
N ASP A 106 22.90 -0.87 14.35
CA ASP A 106 23.97 -1.78 14.81
C ASP A 106 23.90 -3.18 14.17
N GLY A 107 22.92 -3.44 13.29
CA GLY A 107 22.79 -4.67 12.50
C GLY A 107 21.79 -5.69 13.04
N PHE A 108 21.06 -5.36 14.12
CA PHE A 108 20.01 -6.23 14.65
C PHE A 108 18.76 -6.17 13.76
N THR A 109 18.17 -7.33 13.47
CA THR A 109 16.88 -7.42 12.77
C THR A 109 15.73 -7.42 13.78
N PRO A 110 14.51 -6.97 13.42
CA PRO A 110 13.37 -6.99 14.34
C PRO A 110 13.09 -8.35 15.00
N PRO A 111 13.20 -9.50 14.30
CA PRO A 111 13.08 -10.82 14.93
C PRO A 111 14.18 -11.08 15.97
N SER A 112 15.43 -10.70 15.69
CA SER A 112 16.52 -10.88 16.66
C SER A 112 16.33 -10.03 17.92
N ILE A 113 15.77 -8.82 17.78
CA ILE A 113 15.42 -7.96 18.92
C ILE A 113 14.29 -8.60 19.73
N GLU A 114 13.28 -9.17 19.05
CA GLU A 114 12.15 -9.85 19.68
C GLU A 114 12.60 -11.08 20.49
N GLU A 115 13.50 -11.91 19.95
CA GLU A 115 14.05 -13.07 20.65
C GLU A 115 14.75 -12.68 21.96
N VAL A 116 15.49 -11.57 21.95
CA VAL A 116 16.34 -11.19 23.08
C VAL A 116 15.60 -10.32 24.11
N THR A 117 14.61 -9.54 23.67
CA THR A 117 13.88 -8.56 24.52
C THR A 117 12.44 -8.96 24.83
N GLY A 118 11.83 -9.86 24.05
CA GLY A 118 10.41 -10.21 24.13
C GLY A 118 9.46 -9.16 23.54
N ILE A 119 9.97 -8.07 22.94
CA ILE A 119 9.16 -7.05 22.29
C ILE A 119 8.87 -7.50 20.85
N SER A 120 7.60 -7.77 20.56
CA SER A 120 7.21 -8.26 19.22
C SER A 120 7.59 -7.29 18.12
N SER A 121 7.91 -7.80 16.92
CA SER A 121 8.26 -6.97 15.76
C SER A 121 7.14 -5.94 15.42
N VAL A 122 5.88 -6.28 15.70
CA VAL A 122 4.74 -5.37 15.54
C VAL A 122 4.77 -4.26 16.58
N GLU A 123 5.03 -4.60 17.84
CA GLU A 123 5.17 -3.62 18.94
C GLU A 123 6.39 -2.71 18.72
N GLN A 124 7.50 -3.24 18.24
CA GLN A 124 8.70 -2.47 17.89
C GLN A 124 8.37 -1.36 16.88
N ASN A 125 7.73 -1.71 15.75
CA ASN A 125 7.30 -0.72 14.77
C ASN A 125 6.32 0.30 15.36
N ARG A 126 5.40 -0.15 16.23
CA ARG A 126 4.45 0.73 16.88
C ARG A 126 5.12 1.77 17.75
N LEU A 127 6.04 1.34 18.62
CA LEU A 127 6.81 2.20 19.52
C LEU A 127 7.64 3.23 18.76
N ILE A 128 8.34 2.81 17.71
CA ILE A 128 9.17 3.70 16.88
C ILE A 128 8.30 4.81 16.26
N VAL A 129 7.22 4.43 15.58
CA VAL A 129 6.36 5.38 14.87
C VAL A 129 5.61 6.27 15.85
N ALA A 130 5.11 5.73 16.96
CA ALA A 130 4.45 6.51 18.00
C ALA A 130 5.41 7.55 18.62
N ALA A 131 6.69 7.20 18.83
CA ALA A 131 7.68 8.13 19.34
C ALA A 131 7.93 9.28 18.36
N GLN A 132 7.98 8.99 17.05
CA GLN A 132 8.08 10.03 16.01
C GLN A 132 6.84 10.95 15.98
N VAL A 133 5.64 10.40 16.19
CA VAL A 133 4.41 11.20 16.29
C VAL A 133 4.46 12.08 17.54
N ARG A 134 4.92 11.55 18.68
CA ARG A 134 5.10 12.32 19.92
C ARG A 134 6.10 13.45 19.75
N ASP A 135 7.25 13.20 19.12
CA ASP A 135 8.26 14.23 18.81
C ASP A 135 7.67 15.32 17.90
N SER A 136 6.82 14.92 16.94
CA SER A 136 6.07 15.86 16.11
C SER A 136 5.10 16.73 16.93
N LEU A 137 4.50 16.23 18.01
CA LEU A 137 3.65 17.02 18.91
C LEU A 137 4.47 17.99 19.75
N LEU A 138 5.62 17.56 20.26
CA LEU A 138 6.56 18.43 20.98
C LEU A 138 7.05 19.60 20.11
N SER A 139 7.23 19.34 18.80
CA SER A 139 7.64 20.39 17.86
C SER A 139 6.54 21.40 17.50
N SER A 140 5.26 21.07 17.71
CA SER A 140 4.12 21.85 17.21
C SER A 140 3.42 22.73 18.26
N SER A 141 4.14 23.15 19.31
CA SER A 141 3.59 23.95 20.43
C SER A 141 2.34 23.32 21.07
N PHE A 142 2.29 22.00 21.15
CA PHE A 142 1.22 21.26 21.82
C PHE A 142 1.36 21.40 23.34
N ASP A 143 0.23 21.40 24.06
CA ASP A 143 0.19 21.57 25.51
C ASP A 143 1.00 20.46 26.22
N PRO A 144 2.06 20.82 26.98
CA PRO A 144 2.88 19.85 27.71
C PRO A 144 2.07 18.97 28.67
N ASP A 145 1.00 19.48 29.26
CA ASP A 145 0.18 18.73 30.22
C ASP A 145 -0.60 17.61 29.52
N LEU A 146 -1.04 17.85 28.28
CA LEU A 146 -1.70 16.85 27.45
C LEU A 146 -0.73 15.80 26.89
N ILE A 147 0.57 16.10 26.81
CA ILE A 147 1.59 15.10 26.41
C ILE A 147 1.74 14.02 27.49
N ALA A 148 1.63 14.40 28.76
CA ALA A 148 1.73 13.46 29.88
C ALA A 148 0.66 12.34 29.80
N PHE A 149 -0.51 12.62 29.19
CA PHE A 149 -1.53 11.61 28.92
C PHE A 149 -1.00 10.49 28.00
N PHE A 150 -0.23 10.84 26.96
CA PHE A 150 0.34 9.86 26.02
C PHE A 150 1.60 9.18 26.54
N ASP A 151 2.22 9.70 27.59
CA ASP A 151 3.38 9.08 28.24
C ASP A 151 3.00 7.85 29.07
N ALA A 152 1.71 7.69 29.41
CA ALA A 152 1.17 6.54 30.11
C ALA A 152 1.09 5.25 29.25
N GLY A 153 0.86 4.11 29.90
CA GLY A 153 0.66 2.83 29.23
C GLY A 153 -0.54 2.87 28.29
N GLY A 154 -0.33 2.58 27.00
CA GLY A 154 -1.36 2.65 25.94
C GLY A 154 -1.29 3.90 25.05
N GLY A 155 -0.55 4.94 25.45
CA GLY A 155 -0.40 6.16 24.63
C GLY A 155 0.29 5.91 23.28
N ALA A 156 1.21 4.93 23.23
CA ALA A 156 1.83 4.50 21.98
C ALA A 156 0.82 3.98 20.96
N ASP A 157 -0.22 3.25 21.39
CA ASP A 157 -1.26 2.71 20.52
C ASP A 157 -2.09 3.83 19.89
N LEU A 158 -2.45 4.85 20.69
CA LEU A 158 -3.20 6.02 20.23
C LEU A 158 -2.39 6.84 19.22
N LEU A 159 -1.13 7.17 19.55
CA LEU A 159 -0.28 7.98 18.69
C LEU A 159 0.08 7.28 17.38
N TYR A 160 0.21 5.94 17.40
CA TYR A 160 0.47 5.17 16.20
C TYR A 160 -0.62 5.31 15.14
N GLU A 161 -1.88 5.44 15.55
CA GLU A 161 -3.01 5.62 14.62
C GLU A 161 -3.01 7.01 13.96
N LEU A 162 -2.39 8.01 14.60
CA LEU A 162 -2.27 9.37 14.06
C LEU A 162 -1.11 9.54 13.05
N ARG A 163 -0.34 8.47 12.74
CA ARG A 163 0.91 8.56 11.96
C ARG A 163 0.79 9.19 10.57
N PHE A 164 -0.36 9.04 9.92
CA PHE A 164 -0.59 9.50 8.54
C PHE A 164 -0.99 10.98 8.41
N LEU A 165 -1.21 11.64 9.54
CA LEU A 165 -1.55 13.05 9.64
C LEU A 165 -0.28 13.92 9.55
N ASN A 166 -0.43 15.18 9.13
CA ASN A 166 0.66 16.16 9.21
C ASN A 166 0.82 16.72 10.65
N ALA A 167 1.85 17.50 10.93
CA ALA A 167 2.13 17.99 12.29
C ALA A 167 0.99 18.81 12.92
N ALA A 168 0.35 19.70 12.15
CA ALA A 168 -0.78 20.50 12.64
C ALA A 168 -2.03 19.63 12.90
N GLN A 169 -2.32 18.70 11.99
CA GLN A 169 -3.42 17.73 12.12
C GLN A 169 -3.19 16.79 13.31
N ARG A 170 -1.95 16.35 13.55
CA ARG A 170 -1.60 15.52 14.71
C ARG A 170 -1.89 16.25 16.01
N ALA A 171 -1.52 17.53 16.13
CA ALA A 171 -1.79 18.32 17.32
C ALA A 171 -3.29 18.47 17.60
N ALA A 172 -4.06 18.84 16.58
CA ALA A 172 -5.51 18.96 16.71
C ALA A 172 -6.18 17.61 17.05
N ALA A 173 -5.82 16.54 16.33
CA ALA A 173 -6.37 15.21 16.57
C ALA A 173 -5.98 14.65 17.95
N ALA A 174 -4.74 14.87 18.39
CA ALA A 174 -4.27 14.47 19.71
C ALA A 174 -5.04 15.18 20.82
N HIS A 175 -5.32 16.49 20.69
CA HIS A 175 -6.16 17.22 21.64
C HIS A 175 -7.53 16.55 21.80
N ARG A 176 -8.18 16.23 20.66
CA ARG A 176 -9.49 15.59 20.66
C ARG A 176 -9.47 14.19 21.27
N VAL A 177 -8.42 13.41 21.01
CA VAL A 177 -8.21 12.08 21.61
C VAL A 177 -8.16 12.17 23.14
N VAL A 178 -7.49 13.17 23.71
CA VAL A 178 -7.44 13.37 25.17
C VAL A 178 -8.79 13.83 25.71
N GLU A 179 -9.44 14.79 25.05
CA GLU A 179 -10.72 15.37 25.46
C GLU A 179 -11.84 14.32 25.53
N GLN A 180 -12.01 13.51 24.47
CA GLN A 180 -13.05 12.48 24.40
C GLN A 180 -12.60 11.11 24.93
N ARG A 181 -11.33 10.98 25.37
CA ARG A 181 -10.72 9.73 25.85
C ARG A 181 -10.92 8.56 24.89
N PHE A 182 -10.49 8.75 23.64
CA PHE A 182 -10.62 7.73 22.60
C PHE A 182 -9.81 6.47 22.88
N ASP A 183 -10.35 5.35 22.43
CA ASP A 183 -9.61 4.10 22.28
C ASP A 183 -8.82 4.10 20.95
N PRO A 184 -7.89 3.15 20.73
CA PRO A 184 -7.13 3.09 19.49
C PRO A 184 -8.01 3.00 18.23
N LYS A 185 -9.17 2.36 18.32
CA LYS A 185 -10.09 2.24 17.19
C LYS A 185 -10.73 3.59 16.84
N ALA A 186 -11.26 4.32 17.81
CA ALA A 186 -11.80 5.66 17.60
C ALA A 186 -10.73 6.65 17.14
N ALA A 187 -9.51 6.56 17.68
CA ALA A 187 -8.37 7.36 17.21
C ALA A 187 -8.03 7.09 15.73
N GLN A 188 -8.11 5.83 15.30
CA GLN A 188 -7.95 5.44 13.89
C GLN A 188 -9.07 6.00 13.01
N GLU A 189 -10.33 5.91 13.45
CA GLU A 189 -11.47 6.45 12.73
C GLU A 189 -11.36 7.97 12.56
N LEU A 190 -10.98 8.69 13.62
CA LEU A 190 -10.68 10.12 13.58
C LEU A 190 -9.56 10.44 12.59
N ALA A 191 -8.44 9.71 12.66
CA ALA A 191 -7.30 9.95 11.78
C ALA A 191 -7.66 9.74 10.29
N ARG A 192 -8.47 8.73 9.99
CA ARG A 192 -8.99 8.50 8.64
C ARG A 192 -9.90 9.65 8.21
N ALA A 193 -10.83 10.06 9.04
CA ALA A 193 -11.76 11.16 8.76
C ALA A 193 -11.01 12.47 8.45
N VAL A 194 -10.05 12.87 9.29
CA VAL A 194 -9.23 14.07 9.08
C VAL A 194 -8.42 14.00 7.79
N LYS A 195 -7.88 12.81 7.46
CA LYS A 195 -7.07 12.62 6.25
C LYS A 195 -7.91 12.67 4.97
N ASP A 196 -9.14 12.19 5.07
CA ASP A 196 -10.05 12.02 3.95
C ASP A 196 -10.84 13.30 3.64
N PHE A 197 -11.18 14.09 4.66
CA PHE A 197 -11.99 15.32 4.53
C PHE A 197 -11.51 16.29 3.43
N PRO A 198 -10.21 16.65 3.31
CA PRO A 198 -9.77 17.58 2.27
C PRO A 198 -9.90 17.04 0.84
N ARG A 199 -9.94 15.70 0.67
CA ARG A 199 -10.08 15.05 -0.64
C ARG A 199 -11.51 15.06 -1.17
N ARG A 200 -12.47 15.34 -0.29
CA ARG A 200 -13.92 15.34 -0.57
C ARG A 200 -14.47 16.73 -0.89
N ARG A 201 -13.58 17.67 -1.23
CA ARG A 201 -13.97 19.02 -1.63
C ARG A 201 -14.92 18.95 -2.83
N GLY A 202 -16.10 19.56 -2.69
CA GLY A 202 -17.12 19.62 -3.74
C GLY A 202 -18.32 18.71 -3.50
N ASP A 203 -18.24 17.81 -2.52
CA ASP A 203 -19.41 17.06 -2.05
C ASP A 203 -20.46 17.99 -1.41
N ASP A 204 -21.72 17.61 -1.49
CA ASP A 204 -22.81 18.37 -0.86
C ASP A 204 -22.73 18.36 0.67
N GLY A 205 -22.92 19.53 1.27
CA GLY A 205 -22.76 19.78 2.71
C GLY A 205 -21.32 19.94 3.18
N TRP A 206 -20.30 19.69 2.35
CA TRP A 206 -18.88 19.75 2.76
C TRP A 206 -18.46 21.11 3.33
N THR A 207 -18.98 22.22 2.77
CA THR A 207 -18.64 23.59 3.18
C THR A 207 -19.13 23.96 4.57
N CYS A 208 -20.07 23.21 5.14
CA CYS A 208 -20.60 23.43 6.48
C CYS A 208 -19.68 22.89 7.59
N PHE A 209 -18.69 22.07 7.23
CA PHE A 209 -17.76 21.43 8.16
C PHE A 209 -16.36 22.02 8.02
N SER A 210 -15.63 22.13 9.12
CA SER A 210 -14.29 22.71 9.13
C SER A 210 -13.17 21.66 9.13
N ALA A 211 -12.21 21.82 8.23
CA ALA A 211 -10.98 21.00 8.21
C ALA A 211 -10.04 21.27 9.39
N ALA A 212 -10.22 22.40 10.09
CA ALA A 212 -9.41 22.76 11.26
C ALA A 212 -9.82 21.97 12.51
N HIS A 213 -11.07 21.49 12.55
CA HIS A 213 -11.68 20.80 13.67
C HIS A 213 -11.78 19.29 13.38
N PRO A 214 -10.99 18.44 14.06
CA PRO A 214 -11.02 17.00 13.83
C PRO A 214 -12.40 16.37 14.07
N GLY A 215 -13.16 16.87 15.05
CA GLY A 215 -14.53 16.43 15.31
C GLY A 215 -15.47 16.71 14.15
N ASP A 216 -15.38 17.87 13.51
CA ASP A 216 -16.13 18.17 12.27
C ASP A 216 -15.78 17.23 11.13
N CYS A 217 -14.51 16.86 10.97
CA CYS A 217 -14.09 15.90 9.94
C CYS A 217 -14.73 14.51 10.18
N LEU A 218 -14.79 14.08 11.45
CA LEU A 218 -15.44 12.83 11.85
C LEU A 218 -16.97 12.92 11.68
N ALA A 219 -17.57 14.04 12.10
CA ALA A 219 -18.99 14.33 11.91
C ALA A 219 -19.39 14.28 10.44
N TYR A 220 -18.56 14.85 9.56
CA TYR A 220 -18.78 14.79 8.11
C TYR A 220 -18.74 13.36 7.56
N THR A 221 -17.89 12.50 8.13
CA THR A 221 -17.85 11.07 7.76
C THR A 221 -19.17 10.39 8.13
N HIS A 222 -19.69 10.60 9.34
CA HIS A 222 -20.98 10.06 9.76
C HIS A 222 -22.17 10.66 8.98
N PHE A 223 -22.11 11.95 8.67
CA PHE A 223 -23.08 12.64 7.82
C PHE A 223 -23.14 12.04 6.41
N ARG A 224 -22.00 11.70 5.81
CA ARG A 224 -21.99 10.99 4.51
C ARG A 224 -22.57 9.58 4.61
N LEU A 225 -22.21 8.84 5.67
CA LEU A 225 -22.73 7.49 5.89
C LEU A 225 -24.25 7.48 6.02
N SER A 226 -24.85 8.52 6.60
CA SER A 226 -26.31 8.62 6.70
C SER A 226 -27.01 8.73 5.34
N ARG A 227 -26.37 9.35 4.34
CA ARG A 227 -26.90 9.48 2.97
C ARG A 227 -26.74 8.20 2.15
N GLU A 228 -25.74 7.39 2.50
CA GLU A 228 -25.50 6.08 1.89
C GLU A 228 -26.35 4.97 2.55
N ALA A 229 -26.96 5.25 3.71
CA ALA A 229 -27.77 4.30 4.45
C ALA A 229 -29.10 3.97 3.75
N LEU A 230 -29.39 2.68 3.62
CA LEU A 230 -30.62 2.19 2.99
C LEU A 230 -31.83 2.25 3.94
N SER A 231 -31.61 2.05 5.24
CA SER A 231 -32.67 2.05 6.25
C SER A 231 -32.78 3.42 6.93
N ALA A 232 -34.01 3.81 7.30
CA ALA A 232 -34.23 5.05 8.04
C ALA A 232 -33.58 5.03 9.43
N GLY A 233 -33.55 3.86 10.08
CA GLY A 233 -32.88 3.68 11.38
C GLY A 233 -31.38 3.89 11.31
N ASP A 234 -30.70 3.29 10.33
CA ASP A 234 -29.26 3.46 10.14
C ASP A 234 -28.91 4.92 9.78
N ARG A 235 -29.78 5.57 9.00
CA ARG A 235 -29.63 7.00 8.67
C ARG A 235 -29.69 7.87 9.93
N ILE A 236 -30.69 7.67 10.79
CA ILE A 236 -30.82 8.43 12.05
C ILE A 236 -29.64 8.15 12.98
N ALA A 237 -29.28 6.88 13.20
CA ALA A 237 -28.14 6.51 14.05
C ALA A 237 -26.79 7.05 13.53
N ALA A 238 -26.65 7.26 12.23
CA ALA A 238 -25.48 7.92 11.65
C ALA A 238 -25.52 9.44 11.87
N LEU A 239 -26.69 10.08 11.74
CA LEU A 239 -26.84 11.52 12.02
C LEU A 239 -26.65 11.84 13.51
N GLU A 240 -27.13 10.99 14.42
CA GLU A 240 -26.89 11.14 15.87
C GLU A 240 -25.39 11.11 16.18
N ARG A 241 -24.65 10.14 15.63
CA ARG A 241 -23.18 10.08 15.75
C ARG A 241 -22.48 11.29 15.12
N ALA A 242 -23.02 11.81 14.01
CA ALA A 242 -22.51 13.05 13.42
C ALA A 242 -22.69 14.24 14.38
N MET A 243 -23.85 14.32 15.06
CA MET A 243 -24.15 15.38 16.02
C MET A 243 -23.25 15.33 17.26
N GLU A 244 -22.99 14.13 17.79
CA GLU A 244 -22.10 13.93 18.94
C GLU A 244 -20.65 14.37 18.67
N THR A 245 -20.21 14.25 17.43
CA THR A 245 -18.81 14.51 17.04
C THR A 245 -18.59 15.93 16.52
N ALA A 246 -19.64 16.62 16.05
CA ALA A 246 -19.56 17.97 15.48
C ALA A 246 -19.12 19.02 16.50
N GLU A 247 -18.13 19.83 16.11
CA GLU A 247 -17.58 20.91 16.93
C GLU A 247 -18.17 22.27 16.55
N THR A 248 -18.34 22.54 15.24
CA THR A 248 -18.82 23.85 14.78
C THR A 248 -20.34 23.93 14.70
N GLU A 249 -20.88 25.11 14.95
CA GLU A 249 -22.33 25.37 14.84
C GLU A 249 -22.83 25.23 13.39
N GLY A 250 -21.97 25.52 12.40
CA GLY A 250 -22.29 25.29 10.99
C GLY A 250 -22.51 23.81 10.66
N ALA A 251 -21.66 22.93 11.20
CA ALA A 251 -21.79 21.49 11.05
C ALA A 251 -23.06 20.98 11.74
N LYS A 252 -23.29 21.36 13.00
CA LYS A 252 -24.47 20.97 13.78
C LYS A 252 -25.77 21.35 13.07
N LYS A 253 -25.89 22.61 12.64
CA LYS A 253 -27.08 23.08 11.91
C LYS A 253 -27.34 22.27 10.64
N ARG A 254 -26.31 21.98 9.84
CA ARG A 254 -26.47 21.18 8.62
C ARG A 254 -26.93 19.75 8.90
N ILE A 255 -26.45 19.15 9.99
CA ILE A 255 -26.88 17.82 10.45
C ILE A 255 -28.32 17.86 10.93
N GLU A 256 -28.71 18.88 11.72
CA GLU A 256 -30.07 19.06 12.22
C GLU A 256 -31.08 19.20 11.07
N GLU A 257 -30.78 20.02 10.06
CA GLU A 257 -31.60 20.13 8.84
C GLU A 257 -31.78 18.78 8.12
N GLU A 258 -30.77 17.89 8.17
CA GLU A 258 -30.86 16.56 7.57
C GLU A 258 -31.66 15.58 8.44
N MET A 259 -31.59 15.71 9.77
CA MET A 259 -32.40 14.95 10.71
C MET A 259 -33.88 15.30 10.57
N GLU A 260 -34.22 16.57 10.42
CA GLU A 260 -35.59 17.03 10.16
C GLU A 260 -36.13 16.49 8.84
N LYS A 261 -35.34 16.53 7.76
CA LYS A 261 -35.70 15.91 6.47
C LYS A 261 -35.92 14.41 6.60
N ALA A 262 -35.08 13.73 7.38
CA ALA A 262 -35.22 12.30 7.64
C ALA A 262 -36.49 11.96 8.44
N ALA A 263 -36.94 12.84 9.33
CA ALA A 263 -38.14 12.69 10.16
C ALA A 263 -39.43 13.10 9.44
N GLY A 264 -39.38 14.11 8.56
CA GLY A 264 -40.53 14.62 7.79
C GLY A 264 -40.95 13.77 6.59
N GLY A 265 -40.22 12.69 6.29
CA GLY A 265 -40.38 11.84 5.09
C GLY A 265 -41.58 10.89 5.09
N GLY A 266 -42.78 11.37 5.41
CA GLY A 266 -44.03 10.70 5.06
C GLY A 266 -44.56 11.25 3.74
N ARG A 267 -44.40 10.50 2.63
CA ARG A 267 -44.83 10.83 1.25
C ARG A 267 -44.18 12.08 0.66
N GLU A 268 -43.02 11.91 0.06
CA GLU A 268 -42.74 12.34 -1.31
C GLU A 268 -41.40 11.72 -1.71
N GLY A 269 -41.21 11.52 -3.01
CA GLY A 269 -40.21 10.63 -3.56
C GLY A 269 -38.84 10.82 -2.91
N ILE A 270 -38.16 9.70 -2.69
CA ILE A 270 -36.69 9.70 -2.72
C ILE A 270 -36.35 10.21 -4.12
N GLU A 271 -36.30 11.53 -4.29
CA GLU A 271 -35.46 12.12 -5.31
C GLU A 271 -34.10 11.51 -5.01
N ARG A 272 -33.71 10.52 -5.83
CA ARG A 272 -32.33 10.07 -5.95
C ARG A 272 -31.56 11.34 -6.29
N GLY A 273 -31.16 12.08 -5.25
CA GLY A 273 -30.25 13.20 -5.37
C GLY A 273 -29.13 12.70 -6.25
N GLU A 274 -28.87 13.47 -7.31
CA GLU A 274 -27.99 13.13 -8.42
C GLU A 274 -27.01 12.03 -8.03
N GLU A 275 -27.16 10.85 -8.66
CA GLU A 275 -26.14 9.81 -8.62
C GLU A 275 -24.86 10.43 -9.18
N VAL A 276 -24.10 11.12 -8.33
CA VAL A 276 -22.72 11.48 -8.59
C VAL A 276 -22.06 10.14 -8.78
N GLY A 277 -21.80 9.83 -10.06
CA GLY A 277 -21.58 8.49 -10.57
C GLY A 277 -20.73 7.69 -9.61
N ARG A 278 -21.33 6.63 -9.07
CA ARG A 278 -20.68 5.72 -8.12
C ARG A 278 -19.36 5.29 -8.77
N VAL A 279 -18.25 5.88 -8.35
CA VAL A 279 -16.94 5.61 -8.95
C VAL A 279 -16.60 4.18 -8.56
N THR A 280 -16.91 3.25 -9.46
CA THR A 280 -16.54 1.86 -9.32
C THR A 280 -15.05 1.77 -9.61
N VAL A 281 -14.26 1.59 -8.54
CA VAL A 281 -12.85 1.25 -8.71
C VAL A 281 -12.81 -0.19 -9.20
N PRO A 282 -12.28 -0.46 -10.41
CA PRO A 282 -12.12 -1.84 -10.87
C PRO A 282 -11.08 -2.51 -9.97
N VAL A 283 -11.54 -3.38 -9.06
CA VAL A 283 -10.66 -4.24 -8.29
C VAL A 283 -10.40 -5.48 -9.14
N VAL A 284 -9.22 -5.52 -9.75
CA VAL A 284 -8.75 -6.74 -10.42
C VAL A 284 -8.24 -7.68 -9.34
N ARG A 285 -9.02 -8.72 -9.04
CA ARG A 285 -8.53 -9.85 -8.28
C ARG A 285 -7.77 -10.74 -9.25
N LEU A 286 -6.45 -10.82 -9.10
CA LEU A 286 -5.68 -11.80 -9.86
C LEU A 286 -6.26 -13.18 -9.57
N MET A 287 -6.60 -13.91 -10.63
CA MET A 287 -7.05 -15.29 -10.53
C MET A 287 -5.96 -16.09 -9.79
N TYR A 288 -6.37 -16.84 -8.76
CA TYR A 288 -5.51 -17.87 -8.18
C TYR A 288 -5.19 -18.85 -9.31
N GLY A 289 -3.92 -18.93 -9.73
CA GLY A 289 -3.48 -19.83 -10.80
C GLY A 289 -2.53 -19.20 -11.83
N GLU A 290 -2.72 -17.94 -12.25
CA GLU A 290 -1.95 -17.41 -13.40
C GLU A 290 -0.63 -16.73 -12.99
N VAL A 291 -0.66 -15.87 -11.97
CA VAL A 291 0.53 -15.15 -11.46
C VAL A 291 0.93 -15.64 -10.07
N ALA A 292 -0.03 -16.14 -9.28
CA ALA A 292 0.19 -16.58 -7.90
C ALA A 292 0.78 -17.99 -7.78
N GLU A 293 0.64 -18.84 -8.80
CA GLU A 293 1.24 -20.19 -8.85
C GLU A 293 2.49 -20.26 -9.72
N ALA A 294 2.83 -19.17 -10.43
CA ALA A 294 4.14 -19.06 -11.05
C ALA A 294 5.19 -19.15 -9.94
N THR A 295 5.99 -20.22 -9.96
CA THR A 295 7.09 -20.43 -9.01
C THR A 295 8.09 -19.28 -9.03
N SER A 296 8.14 -18.51 -10.11
CA SER A 296 8.83 -17.22 -10.19
C SER A 296 8.21 -16.30 -11.23
N VAL A 297 7.94 -15.04 -10.85
CA VAL A 297 7.70 -13.94 -11.79
C VAL A 297 8.99 -13.12 -11.84
N VAL A 298 9.61 -13.00 -13.01
CA VAL A 298 10.89 -12.31 -13.17
C VAL A 298 10.72 -11.15 -14.14
N LEU A 299 11.02 -9.93 -13.68
CA LEU A 299 11.19 -8.77 -14.54
C LEU A 299 12.63 -8.71 -15.01
N LEU A 300 12.85 -8.89 -16.31
CA LEU A 300 14.19 -8.91 -16.90
C LEU A 300 14.52 -7.55 -17.54
N PRO A 301 15.70 -6.98 -17.27
CA PRO A 301 16.14 -5.77 -17.94
C PRO A 301 16.38 -6.06 -19.43
N VAL A 302 15.81 -5.23 -20.31
CA VAL A 302 15.94 -5.38 -21.76
C VAL A 302 17.05 -4.46 -22.28
N CYS A 303 18.07 -5.04 -22.90
CA CYS A 303 19.06 -4.29 -23.68
C CYS A 303 18.51 -4.01 -25.09
N ARG A 304 18.90 -2.89 -25.72
CA ARG A 304 18.41 -2.50 -27.05
C ARG A 304 18.62 -3.62 -28.09
N ALA A 305 17.70 -3.71 -29.04
CA ALA A 305 17.78 -4.67 -30.14
C ALA A 305 19.07 -4.50 -30.95
N GLY A 306 19.75 -5.60 -31.26
CA GLY A 306 20.76 -5.67 -32.32
C GLY A 306 20.08 -5.80 -33.68
N GLU A 307 20.73 -5.33 -34.75
CA GLU A 307 20.22 -5.49 -36.11
C GLU A 307 20.44 -6.93 -36.62
N GLY A 308 19.36 -7.63 -36.98
CA GLY A 308 19.44 -8.91 -37.72
C GLY A 308 18.40 -9.96 -37.32
N VAL A 309 17.67 -10.46 -38.33
CA VAL A 309 16.74 -11.61 -38.40
C VAL A 309 15.57 -11.60 -37.40
N ALA A 310 14.35 -11.48 -37.94
CA ALA A 310 13.04 -11.70 -37.30
C ALA A 310 13.04 -11.57 -35.77
N ALA A 311 12.84 -10.35 -35.28
CA ALA A 311 12.94 -9.90 -33.88
C ALA A 311 12.34 -10.89 -32.86
N ALA A 312 13.13 -11.87 -32.43
CA ALA A 312 12.78 -12.78 -31.35
C ALA A 312 13.56 -12.35 -30.10
N PRO A 313 12.90 -11.87 -29.03
CA PRO A 313 13.58 -11.57 -27.78
C PRO A 313 14.28 -12.81 -27.22
N GLY A 314 15.55 -12.67 -26.87
CA GLY A 314 16.36 -13.69 -26.21
C GLY A 314 16.75 -13.28 -24.79
N VAL A 315 16.83 -14.25 -23.88
CA VAL A 315 17.32 -14.07 -22.51
C VAL A 315 18.65 -14.77 -22.36
N ALA A 316 19.64 -14.06 -21.82
CA ALA A 316 20.96 -14.62 -21.51
C ALA A 316 21.28 -14.52 -20.01
N ASP A 317 21.72 -15.63 -19.43
CA ASP A 317 22.23 -15.70 -18.05
C ASP A 317 23.71 -15.30 -18.03
N ARG A 318 24.00 -14.12 -17.46
CA ARG A 318 25.36 -13.56 -17.34
C ARG A 318 26.17 -14.14 -16.17
N GLY A 319 25.55 -14.95 -15.31
CA GLY A 319 26.22 -15.73 -14.28
C GLY A 319 26.84 -17.02 -14.83
N ARG A 320 26.35 -17.51 -15.98
CA ARG A 320 26.87 -18.69 -16.69
C ARG A 320 27.65 -18.29 -17.92
N ARG A 321 28.98 -18.25 -17.81
CA ARG A 321 29.88 -17.76 -18.85
C ARG A 321 30.73 -18.83 -19.52
N GLU A 322 30.88 -19.98 -18.88
CA GLU A 322 31.67 -21.08 -19.43
C GLU A 322 30.98 -21.70 -20.65
N VAL A 323 31.74 -21.89 -21.73
CA VAL A 323 31.26 -22.59 -22.93
C VAL A 323 31.31 -24.09 -22.66
N ALA A 324 30.28 -24.59 -21.97
CA ALA A 324 30.23 -25.97 -21.47
C ALA A 324 29.65 -26.96 -22.48
N GLU A 325 28.76 -26.50 -23.37
CA GLU A 325 28.05 -27.33 -24.35
C GLU A 325 28.28 -26.83 -25.78
N GLU A 326 28.78 -27.71 -26.65
CA GLU A 326 28.98 -27.43 -28.08
C GLU A 326 27.67 -27.12 -28.81
N ALA A 327 26.56 -27.72 -28.38
CA ALA A 327 25.23 -27.45 -28.94
C ALA A 327 24.58 -26.17 -28.39
N GLY A 328 25.12 -25.58 -27.33
CA GLY A 328 24.57 -24.41 -26.66
C GLY A 328 24.72 -23.11 -27.45
N PHE A 329 23.96 -22.08 -27.07
CA PHE A 329 24.06 -20.74 -27.64
C PHE A 329 24.56 -19.75 -26.60
N TYR A 330 25.51 -18.91 -26.99
CA TYR A 330 26.20 -18.00 -26.08
C TYR A 330 26.20 -16.58 -26.63
N LEU A 331 26.05 -15.62 -25.73
CA LEU A 331 26.18 -14.21 -26.02
C LEU A 331 27.67 -13.84 -26.02
N VAL A 332 28.14 -13.26 -27.11
CA VAL A 332 29.54 -12.83 -27.28
C VAL A 332 29.59 -11.40 -27.79
N SER A 333 30.74 -10.76 -27.63
CA SER A 333 31.04 -9.48 -28.29
C SER A 333 31.90 -9.78 -29.51
N GLU A 334 31.39 -9.48 -30.70
CA GLU A 334 32.12 -9.64 -31.97
C GLU A 334 32.37 -8.27 -32.64
N GLY A 335 33.50 -8.16 -33.35
CA GLY A 335 33.90 -6.97 -34.11
C GLY A 335 34.66 -5.89 -33.32
N GLU A 336 35.33 -4.98 -34.04
CA GLU A 336 36.17 -3.89 -33.46
C GLU A 336 35.36 -2.87 -32.64
N LYS A 337 34.03 -2.85 -32.80
CA LYS A 337 33.10 -1.97 -32.08
C LYS A 337 32.37 -2.65 -30.92
N GLY A 338 32.66 -3.92 -30.66
CA GLY A 338 32.09 -4.66 -29.53
C GLY A 338 30.60 -4.96 -29.66
N GLU A 339 30.12 -5.27 -30.86
CA GLU A 339 28.71 -5.57 -31.12
C GLU A 339 28.31 -6.90 -30.48
N LEU A 340 27.08 -6.98 -29.97
CA LEU A 340 26.58 -8.19 -29.32
C LEU A 340 26.09 -9.18 -30.38
N GLY A 341 26.66 -10.39 -30.36
CA GLY A 341 26.28 -11.49 -31.24
C GLY A 341 25.91 -12.74 -30.44
N VAL A 342 25.09 -13.60 -31.05
CA VAL A 342 24.78 -14.94 -30.50
C VAL A 342 25.48 -15.98 -31.36
N VAL A 343 26.34 -16.78 -30.73
CA VAL A 343 27.17 -17.78 -31.40
C VAL A 343 26.98 -19.14 -30.74
N ARG A 344 27.01 -20.20 -31.55
CA ARG A 344 26.90 -21.58 -31.08
C ARG A 344 28.21 -22.07 -30.47
N GLY A 345 28.11 -22.95 -29.46
CA GLY A 345 29.25 -23.45 -28.68
C GLY A 345 30.32 -24.11 -29.53
N ASP A 346 29.94 -24.94 -30.50
CA ASP A 346 30.84 -25.60 -31.46
C ASP A 346 31.82 -24.61 -32.12
N LYS A 347 31.30 -23.49 -32.63
CA LYS A 347 32.09 -22.42 -33.25
C LYS A 347 32.98 -21.68 -32.24
N LEU A 348 32.57 -21.59 -30.98
CA LEU A 348 33.38 -20.97 -29.92
C LEU A 348 34.53 -21.88 -29.49
N VAL A 349 34.27 -23.19 -29.38
CA VAL A 349 35.28 -24.20 -29.08
C VAL A 349 36.31 -24.28 -30.21
N GLU A 350 35.90 -24.26 -31.48
CA GLU A 350 36.80 -24.18 -32.64
C GLU A 350 37.69 -22.93 -32.64
N LYS A 351 37.13 -21.79 -32.20
CA LYS A 351 37.88 -20.52 -32.02
C LYS A 351 38.73 -20.49 -30.75
N GLY A 352 38.71 -21.54 -29.91
CA GLY A 352 39.43 -21.61 -28.65
C GLY A 352 38.87 -20.70 -27.54
N VAL A 353 37.63 -20.23 -27.68
CA VAL A 353 36.96 -19.35 -26.71
C VAL A 353 36.37 -20.19 -25.59
N LYS A 354 36.89 -20.00 -24.36
CA LYS A 354 36.47 -20.75 -23.17
C LYS A 354 35.36 -20.06 -22.36
N GLU A 355 35.26 -18.73 -22.47
CA GLU A 355 34.29 -17.92 -21.76
C GLU A 355 33.56 -16.96 -22.70
N ALA A 356 32.24 -16.84 -22.52
CA ALA A 356 31.34 -15.93 -23.20
C ALA A 356 30.77 -14.87 -22.23
N LEU A 357 30.00 -13.91 -22.74
CA LEU A 357 29.36 -12.89 -21.90
C LEU A 357 28.16 -13.44 -21.10
N GLY A 358 27.60 -14.55 -21.55
CA GLY A 358 26.51 -15.26 -20.90
C GLY A 358 25.97 -16.38 -21.79
N THR A 359 25.24 -17.32 -21.19
CA THR A 359 24.58 -18.43 -21.91
C THR A 359 23.16 -18.01 -22.27
N VAL A 360 22.74 -18.20 -23.51
CA VAL A 360 21.36 -17.92 -23.93
C VAL A 360 20.45 -19.03 -23.41
N VAL A 361 19.50 -18.68 -22.55
CA VAL A 361 18.63 -19.63 -21.82
C VAL A 361 17.20 -19.67 -22.37
N LEU A 362 16.77 -18.64 -23.08
CA LEU A 362 15.42 -18.56 -23.65
C LEU A 362 15.46 -17.77 -24.95
N VAL A 363 14.73 -18.24 -25.95
CA VAL A 363 14.40 -17.48 -27.17
C VAL A 363 12.90 -17.57 -27.35
N VAL A 364 12.22 -16.42 -27.33
CA VAL A 364 10.77 -16.35 -27.44
C VAL A 364 10.42 -15.77 -28.80
N ARG A 365 9.59 -16.48 -29.56
CA ARG A 365 9.02 -15.92 -30.79
C ARG A 365 7.91 -14.94 -30.41
N PRO A 366 7.71 -13.85 -31.19
CA PRO A 366 6.54 -13.00 -31.02
C PRO A 366 5.26 -13.86 -30.97
N PRO A 367 4.31 -13.53 -30.08
CA PRO A 367 3.01 -14.19 -30.07
C PRO A 367 2.40 -14.08 -31.46
N LYS A 368 1.81 -15.16 -31.95
CA LYS A 368 1.09 -15.11 -33.22
C LYS A 368 -0.15 -14.26 -33.04
N GLU A 369 -0.42 -13.39 -34.00
CA GLU A 369 -1.73 -12.76 -34.16
C GLU A 369 -2.66 -13.79 -34.81
N GLU A 370 -3.08 -14.81 -34.06
CA GLU A 370 -4.19 -15.65 -34.50
C GLU A 370 -5.47 -14.84 -34.22
N GLU A 371 -6.18 -14.42 -35.27
CA GLU A 371 -7.54 -13.86 -35.18
C GLU A 371 -8.57 -14.94 -34.79
N ASP A 372 -8.12 -16.17 -34.52
CA ASP A 372 -8.91 -17.39 -34.34
C ASP A 372 -9.30 -17.69 -32.86
N ASP A 373 -9.12 -16.74 -31.93
CA ASP A 373 -9.63 -16.87 -30.55
C ASP A 373 -11.13 -16.54 -30.41
N GLN A 374 -11.83 -16.31 -31.52
CA GLN A 374 -13.29 -16.43 -31.55
C GLN A 374 -13.61 -17.87 -31.89
N LEU A 375 -13.87 -18.69 -30.87
CA LEU A 375 -14.63 -19.93 -31.04
C LEU A 375 -15.80 -19.59 -31.97
N ALA A 376 -15.84 -20.21 -33.15
CA ALA A 376 -17.01 -20.05 -34.00
C ALA A 376 -18.20 -20.65 -33.25
N ASP A 377 -19.42 -20.16 -33.48
CA ASP A 377 -20.62 -20.80 -32.91
C ASP A 377 -20.71 -22.31 -33.32
N GLU A 378 -19.96 -22.72 -34.35
CA GLU A 378 -19.79 -24.09 -34.85
C GLU A 378 -18.82 -24.96 -34.01
N ASP A 379 -17.96 -24.38 -33.16
CA ASP A 379 -17.06 -25.12 -32.26
C ASP A 379 -17.77 -25.61 -30.97
N TRP A 380 -19.09 -25.40 -30.87
CA TRP A 380 -19.93 -25.81 -29.75
C TRP A 380 -20.85 -27.01 -30.06
N GLU A 381 -20.72 -27.66 -31.23
CA GLU A 381 -21.42 -28.93 -31.54
C GLU A 381 -20.68 -30.19 -31.09
#